data_AF-A0A8X8G9X5-F1
#
_entry.id   AF-A0A8X8G9X5-F1
#
_cell.length_a   1.000
_cell.length_b   1.000
_cell.length_c   1.000
_cell.angle_alpha   90.00
_cell.angle_beta   90.00
_cell.angle_gamma   90.00
#
_symmetry.space_group_name_H-M   'P 1'
#
loop_
_entity.id
_entity.type
_entity.pdbx_description
1 polymer ?
#
loop_
_entity_poly.entity_id
_entity_poly.type
_entity_poly.pdbx_seq_one_letter_code
_entity_poly.pdbx_strand_id
1 'polypeptide(L)'
;MAKIITVHMIVDDDVQPEELIRNVAIDYQIENESKPLSFIEDSITNDTYVAGDAFGSYVIFSHSEDGGDFYNGWWSNEFGWTTYPLATRFDFKGADGFNLPRSRDNDALWLRDTFSSFDFHSHPGLVQP
;
A
#
# COMPACT_ATOMS: atom_id res chain seq x y z
N MET A 1 17.83 1.15 -10.73
CA MET A 1 16.44 0.71 -10.98
C MET A 1 16.09 -0.30 -9.92
N ALA A 2 15.02 -0.05 -9.17
CA ALA A 2 14.58 -0.94 -8.10
C ALA A 2 13.71 -2.07 -8.67
N LYS A 3 13.59 -3.16 -7.91
CA LYS A 3 12.82 -4.36 -8.29
C LYS A 3 12.17 -4.94 -7.05
N ILE A 4 10.96 -5.46 -7.20
CA ILE A 4 10.32 -6.29 -6.18
C ILE A 4 10.55 -7.75 -6.57
N ILE A 5 11.03 -8.53 -5.62
CA ILE A 5 11.32 -9.96 -5.80
C ILE A 5 10.46 -10.73 -4.80
N THR A 6 9.62 -11.63 -5.31
CA THR A 6 8.91 -12.61 -4.49
C THR A 6 9.74 -13.89 -4.44
N VAL A 7 10.04 -14.35 -3.23
CA VAL A 7 10.90 -15.52 -3.00
C VAL A 7 10.13 -16.57 -2.19
N HIS A 8 10.10 -17.79 -2.69
CA HIS A 8 9.78 -18.97 -1.89
C HIS A 8 11.06 -19.50 -1.27
N MET A 9 11.06 -19.71 0.04
CA MET A 9 12.22 -20.15 0.78
C MET A 9 11.89 -21.36 1.65
N ILE A 10 12.84 -22.29 1.75
CA ILE A 10 12.84 -23.35 2.75
C ILE A 10 13.75 -22.90 3.88
N VAL A 11 13.23 -22.92 5.10
CA VAL A 11 13.90 -22.44 6.30
C VAL A 11 13.91 -23.56 7.34
N ASP A 12 14.86 -23.52 8.27
CA ASP A 12 14.85 -24.42 9.41
C ASP A 12 13.64 -24.11 10.32
N ASP A 13 13.06 -25.12 10.95
CA ASP A 13 11.80 -25.01 11.70
C ASP A 13 11.94 -24.13 12.96
N ASP A 14 13.17 -23.93 13.45
CA ASP A 14 13.48 -23.15 14.64
C ASP A 14 13.58 -21.62 14.40
N VAL A 15 13.34 -21.16 13.17
CA VAL A 15 13.69 -19.80 12.73
C VAL A 15 12.45 -18.92 12.64
N GLN A 16 12.46 -17.80 13.35
CA GLN A 16 11.35 -16.84 13.31
C GLN A 16 11.39 -16.01 12.01
N PRO A 17 10.23 -15.66 11.41
CA PRO A 17 10.15 -14.91 10.16
C PRO A 17 10.93 -13.58 10.15
N GLU A 18 10.99 -12.90 11.29
CA GLU A 18 11.71 -11.64 11.48
C GLU A 18 13.25 -11.80 11.44
N GLU A 19 13.79 -13.01 11.62
CA GLU A 19 15.23 -13.31 11.61
C GLU A 19 15.75 -13.76 10.23
N LEU A 20 14.87 -13.92 9.24
CA LEU A 20 15.17 -14.46 7.90
C LEU A 20 16.18 -13.64 7.07
N ILE A 21 16.51 -12.42 7.52
CA ILE A 21 17.26 -11.44 6.73
C ILE A 21 18.75 -11.82 6.59
N ARG A 22 19.27 -12.83 7.30
CA ARG A 22 20.69 -13.24 7.22
C ARG A 22 20.92 -14.75 7.33
N ASN A 23 21.22 -15.40 6.21
CA ASN A 23 21.85 -16.74 6.11
C ASN A 23 21.10 -17.93 6.75
N VAL A 24 19.77 -17.98 6.65
CA VAL A 24 18.98 -19.08 7.23
C VAL A 24 18.16 -19.88 6.20
N ALA A 25 18.13 -19.42 4.94
CA ALA A 25 17.49 -20.19 3.87
C ALA A 25 18.33 -21.41 3.49
N ILE A 26 17.73 -22.60 3.57
CA ILE A 26 18.30 -23.87 3.12
C ILE A 26 18.30 -23.90 1.58
N ASP A 27 17.20 -23.46 0.99
CA ASP A 27 17.00 -23.35 -0.45
C ASP A 27 16.00 -22.22 -0.77
N TYR A 28 16.06 -21.69 -1.98
CA TYR A 28 15.13 -20.65 -2.41
C TYR A 28 14.84 -20.70 -3.91
N GLN A 29 13.64 -20.27 -4.27
CA GLN A 29 13.22 -20.06 -5.65
C GLN A 29 12.62 -18.67 -5.80
N ILE A 30 13.07 -17.93 -6.81
CA ILE A 30 12.43 -16.67 -7.20
C ILE A 30 11.14 -17.01 -7.95
N GLU A 31 10.01 -16.63 -7.39
CA GLU A 31 8.70 -16.86 -7.98
C GLU A 31 8.37 -15.75 -8.99
N ASN A 32 8.68 -14.51 -8.64
CA ASN A 32 8.29 -13.35 -9.45
C ASN A 32 9.31 -12.21 -9.31
N GLU A 33 9.54 -11.52 -10.43
CA GLU A 33 10.24 -10.25 -10.47
C GLU A 33 9.29 -9.21 -11.07
N SER A 34 8.96 -8.17 -10.31
CA SER A 34 8.10 -7.07 -10.75
C SER A 34 8.79 -5.71 -10.56
N LYS A 35 8.36 -4.73 -11.36
CA LYS A 35 8.86 -3.35 -11.27
C LYS A 35 8.06 -2.57 -10.24
N PRO A 36 8.69 -1.78 -9.35
CA PRO A 36 7.99 -0.92 -8.42
C PRO A 36 7.08 0.07 -9.15
N LEU A 37 6.01 0.50 -8.50
CA LEU A 37 5.24 1.66 -8.95
C LEU A 37 6.18 2.87 -9.05
N SER A 38 5.96 3.74 -10.03
CA SER A 38 6.85 4.88 -10.30
C SER A 38 7.06 5.76 -9.06
N PHE A 39 6.01 6.03 -8.28
CA PHE A 39 6.14 6.81 -7.05
C PHE A 39 6.94 6.08 -5.96
N ILE A 40 6.97 4.75 -5.95
CA ILE A 40 7.85 3.96 -5.08
C ILE A 40 9.29 4.07 -5.57
N GLU A 41 9.53 3.94 -6.89
CA GLU A 41 10.86 4.17 -7.46
C GLU A 41 11.39 5.57 -7.13
N ASP A 42 10.54 6.59 -7.21
CA ASP A 42 10.87 7.96 -6.83
C ASP A 42 11.20 8.06 -5.33
N SER A 43 10.42 7.42 -4.46
CA SER A 43 10.68 7.41 -3.01
C SER A 43 12.01 6.74 -2.64
N ILE A 44 12.37 5.66 -3.34
CA ILE A 44 13.67 4.98 -3.16
C ILE A 44 14.80 5.88 -3.64
N THR A 45 14.62 6.51 -4.80
CA THR A 45 15.62 7.40 -5.40
C THR A 45 15.88 8.64 -4.53
N ASN A 46 14.83 9.14 -3.87
CA ASN A 46 14.90 10.31 -3.00
C ASN A 46 15.23 9.97 -1.54
N ASP A 47 15.50 8.69 -1.20
CA ASP A 47 15.77 8.22 0.15
C ASP A 47 14.64 8.54 1.16
N THR A 48 13.40 8.60 0.67
CA THR A 48 12.18 8.81 1.47
C THR A 48 11.35 7.53 1.63
N TYR A 49 11.86 6.40 1.13
CA TYR A 49 11.20 5.10 1.18
C TYR A 49 11.18 4.55 2.62
N VAL A 50 10.02 4.07 3.07
CA VAL A 50 9.85 3.40 4.37
C VAL A 50 9.69 1.90 4.16
N ALA A 51 10.32 1.10 5.03
CA ALA A 51 10.18 -0.35 5.00
C ALA A 51 8.70 -0.76 5.03
N GLY A 52 8.33 -1.65 4.10
CA GLY A 52 6.95 -2.12 3.91
C GLY A 52 6.08 -1.26 3.00
N ASP A 53 6.55 -0.10 2.49
CA ASP A 53 5.79 0.71 1.53
C ASP A 53 5.37 -0.14 0.32
N ALA A 54 6.31 -0.86 -0.29
CA ALA A 54 6.06 -1.68 -1.48
C ALA A 54 5.00 -2.78 -1.32
N PHE A 55 4.57 -3.10 -0.09
CA PHE A 55 3.59 -4.13 0.23
C PHE A 55 2.34 -3.56 0.93
N GLY A 56 2.23 -2.24 1.05
CA GLY A 56 1.07 -1.58 1.64
C GLY A 56 -0.14 -1.58 0.70
N SER A 57 -1.31 -1.28 1.28
CA SER A 57 -2.46 -0.85 0.50
C SER A 57 -2.36 0.64 0.19
N TYR A 58 -2.84 1.04 -0.98
CA TYR A 58 -2.80 2.40 -1.45
C TYR A 58 -4.20 2.88 -1.85
N VAL A 59 -4.44 4.17 -1.65
CA VAL A 59 -5.65 4.87 -2.07
C VAL A 59 -5.26 6.12 -2.85
N ILE A 60 -6.18 6.63 -3.65
CA ILE A 60 -5.95 7.87 -4.40
C ILE A 60 -6.75 8.99 -3.75
N PHE A 61 -6.10 10.13 -3.55
CA PHE A 61 -6.70 11.32 -2.99
C PHE A 61 -6.48 12.53 -3.90
N SER A 62 -7.42 13.47 -3.90
CA SER A 62 -7.31 14.78 -4.52
C SER A 62 -7.86 15.83 -3.57
N HIS A 63 -7.08 16.89 -3.32
CA HIS A 63 -7.51 17.98 -2.46
C HIS A 63 -8.57 18.85 -3.17
N SER A 64 -8.44 19.03 -4.48
CA SER A 64 -9.38 19.82 -5.28
C SER A 64 -10.78 19.19 -5.36
N GLU A 65 -10.88 17.87 -5.21
CA GLU A 65 -12.16 17.15 -5.18
C GLU A 65 -12.78 17.05 -3.79
N ASP A 66 -11.96 17.18 -2.75
CA ASP A 66 -12.41 17.08 -1.37
C ASP A 66 -13.39 18.17 -0.94
N GLY A 67 -13.27 19.36 -1.53
CA GLY A 67 -14.16 20.48 -1.25
C GLY A 67 -14.02 21.10 0.14
N GLY A 68 -13.04 20.65 0.94
CA GLY A 68 -12.61 21.28 2.20
C GLY A 68 -12.95 20.52 3.48
N ASP A 69 -13.73 19.44 3.41
CA ASP A 69 -14.21 18.72 4.61
C ASP A 69 -13.62 17.30 4.80
N PHE A 70 -12.59 16.90 4.03
CA PHE A 70 -11.97 15.56 4.04
C PHE A 70 -12.90 14.38 3.72
N TYR A 71 -14.12 14.67 3.24
CA TYR A 71 -15.13 13.65 3.00
C TYR A 71 -15.23 13.19 1.55
N ASN A 72 -14.78 13.92 0.52
CA ASN A 72 -15.10 13.53 -0.87
C ASN A 72 -13.89 13.45 -1.81
N GLY A 73 -12.68 13.61 -1.29
CA GLY A 73 -11.46 13.62 -2.10
C GLY A 73 -10.92 12.24 -2.51
N TRP A 74 -11.61 11.14 -2.21
CA TRP A 74 -11.05 9.79 -2.35
C TRP A 74 -11.58 9.06 -3.57
N TRP A 75 -10.72 8.42 -4.35
CA TRP A 75 -11.16 7.74 -5.58
C TRP A 75 -11.77 6.36 -5.32
N SER A 76 -12.87 6.05 -6.00
CA SER A 76 -13.48 4.74 -6.13
C SER A 76 -13.65 4.37 -7.60
N ASN A 77 -13.28 3.15 -7.97
CA ASN A 77 -13.51 2.63 -9.32
C ASN A 77 -15.00 2.47 -9.66
N GLU A 78 -15.87 2.34 -8.64
CA GLU A 78 -17.31 2.18 -8.83
C GLU A 78 -18.04 3.53 -8.82
N PHE A 79 -17.62 4.45 -7.95
CA PHE A 79 -18.37 5.68 -7.68
C PHE A 79 -17.65 6.98 -8.10
N GLY A 80 -16.41 6.91 -8.57
CA GLY A 80 -15.57 8.08 -8.84
C GLY A 80 -15.05 8.74 -7.55
N TRP A 81 -14.92 10.07 -7.53
CA TRP A 81 -14.53 10.83 -6.34
C TRP A 81 -15.61 10.73 -5.25
N THR A 82 -15.23 10.22 -4.09
CA THR A 82 -16.12 9.80 -3.00
C THR A 82 -15.43 9.85 -1.63
N THR A 83 -16.09 9.28 -0.63
CA THR A 83 -15.62 9.20 0.75
C THR A 83 -14.60 8.11 1.00
N TYR A 84 -13.74 8.33 2.00
CA TYR A 84 -12.69 7.39 2.38
C TYR A 84 -13.18 5.94 2.56
N PRO A 85 -14.33 5.67 3.24
CA PRO A 85 -14.83 4.31 3.39
C PRO A 85 -15.18 3.62 2.07
N LEU A 86 -15.52 4.38 1.02
CA LEU A 86 -15.89 3.86 -0.30
C LEU A 86 -14.74 3.84 -1.31
N ALA A 87 -13.57 4.37 -0.92
CA ALA A 87 -12.39 4.41 -1.78
C ALA A 87 -11.95 3.01 -2.24
N THR A 88 -11.44 2.90 -3.45
CA THR A 88 -10.81 1.65 -3.88
C THR A 88 -9.42 1.54 -3.25
N ARG A 89 -9.17 0.42 -2.58
CA ARG A 89 -7.85 0.06 -2.07
C ARG A 89 -7.13 -0.72 -3.16
N PHE A 90 -5.98 -0.21 -3.57
CA PHE A 90 -5.12 -0.84 -4.54
C PHE A 90 -3.99 -1.55 -3.80
N ASP A 91 -3.75 -2.80 -4.15
CA ASP A 91 -2.47 -3.40 -3.86
C ASP A 91 -1.45 -2.94 -4.90
N PHE A 92 -0.19 -3.30 -4.67
CA PHE A 92 0.90 -2.98 -5.57
C PHE A 92 0.63 -3.40 -7.03
N LYS A 93 0.00 -4.57 -7.24
CA LYS A 93 -0.28 -5.12 -8.58
C LYS A 93 -1.44 -4.40 -9.26
N GLY A 94 -2.45 -3.97 -8.50
CA GLY A 94 -3.62 -3.26 -9.00
C GLY A 94 -3.36 -1.79 -9.29
N ALA A 95 -2.36 -1.19 -8.65
CA ALA A 95 -1.87 0.14 -8.99
C ALA A 95 -0.96 0.15 -10.22
N ASP A 96 -0.32 -0.99 -10.56
CA ASP A 96 0.53 -1.11 -11.74
C ASP A 96 -0.32 -1.03 -13.02
N GLY A 97 -0.10 0.02 -13.80
CA GLY A 97 -0.91 0.34 -14.99
C GLY A 97 -2.19 1.13 -14.72
N PHE A 98 -2.51 1.46 -13.46
CA PHE A 98 -3.62 2.36 -13.15
C PHE A 98 -3.18 3.82 -13.27
N ASN A 99 -3.67 4.50 -14.30
CA ASN A 99 -3.46 5.94 -14.42
C ASN A 99 -4.26 6.67 -13.35
N LEU A 100 -3.64 7.67 -12.71
CA LEU A 100 -4.33 8.52 -11.77
C LEU A 100 -5.59 9.11 -12.44
N PRO A 101 -6.75 9.06 -11.76
CA PRO A 101 -7.99 9.62 -12.25
C PRO A 101 -7.83 11.13 -12.41
N ARG A 102 -8.53 11.69 -13.40
CA ARG A 102 -8.54 13.14 -13.60
C ARG A 102 -9.28 13.80 -12.43
N SER A 103 -8.56 14.59 -11.65
CA SER A 103 -9.15 15.53 -10.70
C SER A 103 -9.29 16.92 -11.31
N ARG A 104 -10.10 17.77 -10.67
CA ARG A 104 -10.37 19.16 -11.06
C ARG A 104 -9.11 19.97 -11.33
N ASP A 105 -8.13 19.89 -10.44
CA ASP A 105 -6.86 20.62 -10.57
C ASP A 105 -5.68 19.72 -10.96
N ASN A 106 -5.95 18.49 -11.40
CA ASN A 106 -4.94 17.48 -11.75
C ASN A 106 -3.91 17.24 -10.63
N ASP A 107 -4.39 17.28 -9.40
CA ASP A 107 -3.67 17.13 -8.13
C ASP A 107 -3.90 15.74 -7.47
N ALA A 108 -4.46 14.78 -8.22
CA ALA A 108 -4.63 13.42 -7.75
C ALA A 108 -3.26 12.80 -7.40
N LEU A 109 -3.19 12.13 -6.25
CA LEU A 109 -1.96 11.53 -5.75
C LEU A 109 -2.23 10.21 -5.02
N TRP A 110 -1.23 9.34 -5.04
CA TRP A 110 -1.23 8.10 -4.28
C TRP A 110 -0.89 8.37 -2.82
N LEU A 111 -1.72 7.85 -1.91
CA LEU A 111 -1.45 7.81 -0.47
C LEU A 111 -1.37 6.37 0.00
N ARG A 112 -0.41 6.08 0.87
CA ARG A 112 -0.38 4.82 1.61
C ARG A 112 -1.61 4.80 2.53
N ASP A 113 -2.39 3.73 2.47
CA ASP A 113 -3.48 3.48 3.42
C ASP A 113 -2.88 3.06 4.76
N THR A 114 -2.46 4.06 5.54
CA THR A 114 -1.98 3.89 6.91
C THR A 114 -3.12 3.73 7.92
N PHE A 115 -4.38 3.82 7.49
CA PHE A 115 -5.54 3.62 8.37
C PHE A 115 -6.01 2.17 8.40
N SER A 116 -5.59 1.35 7.42
CA SER A 116 -5.84 -0.09 7.38
C SER A 116 -5.19 -0.87 8.54
N SER A 117 -4.21 -0.29 9.24
CA SER A 117 -3.54 -0.90 10.40
C SER A 117 -4.18 -0.56 11.75
N PHE A 118 -5.31 0.14 11.79
CA PHE A 118 -6.18 0.08 12.96
C PHE A 118 -7.01 -1.21 12.90
N ASP A 119 -6.41 -2.29 13.41
CA ASP A 119 -7.11 -3.51 13.74
C ASP A 119 -8.30 -3.17 14.67
N PHE A 120 -9.51 -3.14 14.11
CA PHE A 120 -10.76 -3.10 14.88
C PHE A 120 -11.05 -4.44 15.60
N HIS A 121 -10.05 -5.32 15.76
CA HIS A 121 -10.19 -6.67 16.31
C HIS A 121 -9.41 -6.91 17.61
N SER A 122 -9.18 -5.87 18.41
CA SER A 122 -8.78 -6.06 19.80
C SER A 122 -9.26 -4.92 20.68
N HIS A 123 -10.52 -4.97 21.14
CA HIS A 123 -10.94 -4.45 22.45
C HIS A 123 -12.31 -5.06 22.81
N PRO A 124 -12.37 -6.19 23.55
CA PRO A 124 -13.59 -6.59 24.22
C PRO A 124 -13.74 -5.72 25.47
N GLY A 125 -14.62 -4.73 25.40
CA GLY A 125 -15.11 -4.06 26.59
C GLY A 125 -15.03 -2.55 26.53
N LEU A 126 -16.08 -1.93 25.99
CA LEU A 126 -16.66 -0.78 26.65
C LEU A 126 -18.18 -0.93 26.67
N VAL A 127 -18.67 -0.92 27.90
CA VAL A 127 -20.04 -1.05 28.36
C VAL A 127 -20.87 0.12 27.84
N GLN A 128 -22.07 -0.18 27.33
CA GLN A 128 -23.11 0.79 27.02
C GLN A 128 -23.52 1.55 28.29
N PRO A 129 -23.75 2.87 28.24
CA PRO A 129 -24.87 3.49 28.92
C PRO A 129 -26.16 3.35 28.09
#